data_AF-A0A3S1B1F9-F1
#
_entry.id   AF-A0A3S1B1F9-F1
#
_cell.length_a   1.000
_cell.length_b   1.000
_cell.length_c   1.000
_cell.angle_alpha   90.00
_cell.angle_beta   90.00
_cell.angle_gamma   90.00
#
_symmetry.space_group_name_H-M   'P 1'
#
loop_
_entity.id
_entity.type
_entity.pdbx_description
1 polymer ?
#
loop_
_entity_poly.entity_id
_entity_poly.type
_entity_poly.pdbx_seq_one_letter_code
_entity_poly.pdbx_strand_id
1 'polypeptide(L)'
;MQQKTIPLSARDVLTLQSLRNVNHTEPVAFIITGTLMLTMGLLMTWLLRMHPQDTGLWIFTLFLLGTATFCFYHSRKKRQLRNIFEELLKANRKVTYSGRLIHMELTPRNTIRYKFEGGRSVEAYPLLVQDGASPASGYSRRMISAMGLDRSPVTLEVAPLQENTGFMLHIAYEDQPAQVSEQPILAEDRKFIMKEIILLGIIFLILLFVLYLFISFTSKFSKAALLMGWIPPAAIIAAGLIILLSRYRRSVKSATHKIVITGVVTEKITAWARVGKSSMLQTWYRVGPETFESNDASLAHPGQKLQIAFTARKDGSRGRLIAIR
;
A
#
# COMPACT_ATOMS: atom_id res chain seq x y z
N MET A 1 28.89 -17.53 0.04
CA MET A 1 28.19 -16.28 -0.33
C MET A 1 29.17 -15.31 -1.00
N GLN A 2 28.89 -14.93 -2.25
CA GLN A 2 29.61 -13.87 -2.96
C GLN A 2 28.92 -12.52 -2.69
N GLN A 3 29.71 -11.46 -2.52
CA GLN A 3 29.22 -10.09 -2.32
C GLN A 3 29.84 -9.18 -3.38
N LYS A 4 29.01 -8.41 -4.08
CA LYS A 4 29.45 -7.46 -5.09
C LYS A 4 28.71 -6.13 -4.94
N THR A 5 29.44 -5.02 -4.97
CA THR A 5 28.83 -3.68 -5.02
C THR A 5 28.75 -3.23 -6.48
N ILE A 6 27.57 -2.82 -6.93
CA ILE A 6 27.30 -2.37 -8.31
C ILE A 6 26.41 -1.12 -8.28
N PRO A 7 26.40 -0.29 -9.34
CA PRO A 7 25.50 0.86 -9.42
C PRO A 7 24.02 0.43 -9.45
N LEU A 8 23.13 1.35 -9.06
CA LEU A 8 21.69 1.12 -9.18
C LEU A 8 21.30 1.01 -10.66
N SER A 9 20.41 0.07 -10.98
CA SER A 9 19.81 0.00 -12.31
C SER A 9 18.71 1.06 -12.48
N ALA A 10 18.30 1.34 -13.73
CA ALA A 10 17.19 2.26 -14.00
C ALA A 10 15.89 1.84 -13.28
N ARG A 11 15.62 0.53 -13.18
CA ARG A 11 14.47 -0.02 -12.45
C ARG A 11 14.57 0.25 -10.95
N ASP A 12 15.76 0.11 -10.37
CA ASP A 12 16.00 0.37 -8.95
C ASP A 12 15.78 1.85 -8.63
N VAL A 13 16.31 2.73 -9.49
CA VAL A 13 16.12 4.18 -9.38
C VAL A 13 14.63 4.53 -9.44
N LEU A 14 13.87 3.99 -10.39
CA LEU A 14 12.42 4.21 -10.48
C LEU A 14 11.68 3.71 -9.24
N THR A 15 12.08 2.54 -8.71
CA THR A 15 11.48 1.97 -7.50
C THR A 15 11.73 2.87 -6.30
N LEU A 16 12.97 3.28 -6.07
CA LEU A 16 13.33 4.19 -4.97
C LEU A 16 12.72 5.58 -5.15
N GLN A 17 12.61 6.10 -6.38
CA GLN A 17 11.91 7.35 -6.67
C GLN A 17 10.41 7.26 -6.37
N SER A 18 9.77 6.13 -6.68
CA SER A 18 8.36 5.91 -6.34
C SER A 18 8.11 5.89 -4.83
N LEU A 19 9.09 5.40 -4.06
CA LEU A 19 9.10 5.42 -2.59
C LEU A 19 9.39 6.81 -2.03
N ARG A 20 10.26 7.57 -2.70
CA ARG A 20 10.55 8.97 -2.36
C ARG A 20 9.35 9.89 -2.59
N ASN A 21 8.54 9.63 -3.62
CA ASN A 21 7.41 10.46 -4.06
C ASN A 21 6.20 10.44 -3.09
N VAL A 22 6.44 10.45 -1.78
CA VAL A 22 5.49 11.01 -0.82
C VAL A 22 5.23 12.44 -1.25
N ASN A 23 4.00 12.75 -1.67
CA ASN A 23 3.58 14.06 -2.18
C ASN A 23 4.34 15.20 -1.48
N HIS A 24 5.16 15.95 -2.24
CA HIS A 24 5.97 17.06 -1.70
C HIS A 24 5.14 18.09 -0.93
N THR A 25 3.85 18.19 -1.27
CA THR A 25 2.87 19.09 -0.66
C THR A 25 2.45 18.64 0.74
N GLU A 26 2.49 17.35 1.08
CA GLU A 26 2.01 16.85 2.36
C GLU A 26 2.84 17.33 3.56
N PRO A 27 4.18 17.19 3.64
CA PRO A 27 4.94 17.66 4.79
C PRO A 27 4.89 19.19 4.92
N VAL A 28 4.78 19.91 3.80
CA VAL A 28 4.62 21.38 3.78
C VAL A 28 3.24 21.77 4.32
N ALA A 29 2.17 21.09 3.88
CA ALA A 29 0.82 21.30 4.40
C ALA A 29 0.75 21.02 5.91
N PHE A 30 1.38 19.95 6.41
CA PHE A 30 1.45 19.69 7.85
C PHE A 30 2.18 20.81 8.61
N ILE A 31 3.24 21.39 8.05
CA ILE A 31 3.94 22.52 8.68
C ILE A 31 3.04 23.75 8.71
N ILE A 32 2.42 24.11 7.58
CA ILE A 32 1.53 25.27 7.48
C ILE A 32 0.36 25.12 8.47
N THR A 33 -0.33 23.97 8.45
CA THR A 33 -1.42 23.68 9.38
C THR A 33 -0.94 23.69 10.84
N GLY A 34 0.21 23.09 11.13
CA GLY A 34 0.79 23.08 12.48
C GLY A 34 1.12 24.48 12.99
N THR A 35 1.71 25.34 12.14
CA THR A 35 2.01 26.73 12.47
C THR A 35 0.73 27.53 12.74
N LEU A 36 -0.31 27.39 11.90
CA LEU A 36 -1.60 28.06 12.10
C LEU A 36 -2.26 27.64 13.42
N MET A 37 -2.27 26.34 13.72
CA MET A 37 -2.83 25.82 14.98
C MET A 37 -2.04 26.31 16.20
N LEU A 38 -0.71 26.38 16.11
CA LEU A 38 0.14 26.92 17.17
C LEU A 38 -0.14 28.40 17.41
N THR A 39 -0.22 29.23 16.36
CA THR A 39 -0.52 30.66 16.49
C THR A 39 -1.90 30.91 17.10
N MET A 40 -2.90 30.12 16.71
CA MET A 40 -4.24 30.20 17.28
C MET A 40 -4.26 29.74 18.74
N GLY A 41 -3.54 28.67 19.09
CA GLY A 41 -3.41 28.22 20.47
C GLY A 41 -2.73 29.25 21.38
N LEU A 42 -1.71 29.95 20.89
CA LEU A 42 -1.07 31.05 21.63
C LEU A 42 -2.02 32.23 21.85
N LEU A 43 -2.83 32.59 20.83
CA LEU A 43 -3.87 33.62 20.96
C LEU A 43 -4.93 33.21 22.00
N MET A 44 -5.38 31.96 21.98
CA MET A 44 -6.35 31.44 22.96
C MET A 44 -5.77 31.41 24.38
N THR A 45 -4.47 31.14 24.52
CA THR A 45 -3.77 31.23 25.82
C THR A 45 -3.80 32.66 26.37
N TRP A 46 -3.68 33.66 25.50
CA TRP A 46 -3.80 35.07 25.88
C TRP A 46 -5.25 35.43 26.29
N LEU A 47 -6.26 34.93 25.57
CA LEU A 47 -7.67 35.10 25.94
C LEU A 47 -8.02 34.42 27.28
N LEU A 48 -7.47 33.23 27.53
CA LEU A 48 -7.59 32.52 28.81
C LEU A 48 -7.06 33.33 29.99
N ARG A 49 -6.05 34.18 29.78
CA ARG A 49 -5.57 35.09 30.83
C ARG A 49 -6.62 36.12 31.23
N MET A 50 -7.51 36.52 30.31
CA MET A 50 -8.64 37.42 30.60
C MET A 50 -9.84 36.69 31.21
N HIS A 51 -10.03 35.41 30.86
CA HIS A 51 -11.16 34.59 31.31
C HIS A 51 -10.68 33.25 31.92
N PRO A 52 -9.99 33.27 33.08
CA PRO A 52 -9.32 32.09 33.62
C PRO A 52 -10.27 30.98 34.09
N GLN A 53 -11.54 31.31 34.33
CA GLN A 53 -12.56 30.36 34.80
C GLN A 53 -13.21 29.55 33.67
N ASP A 54 -12.97 29.88 32.40
CA ASP A 54 -13.56 29.17 31.26
C ASP A 54 -12.77 27.87 30.98
N THR A 55 -13.31 26.77 31.49
CA THR A 55 -12.75 25.42 31.30
C THR A 55 -12.84 24.95 29.85
N GLY A 56 -13.79 25.46 29.05
CA GLY A 56 -13.93 25.13 27.63
C GLY A 56 -12.76 25.68 26.82
N LEU A 57 -12.35 26.92 27.09
CA LEU A 57 -11.20 27.55 26.44
C LEU A 57 -9.88 26.81 26.75
N TRP A 58 -9.71 26.27 27.96
CA TRP A 58 -8.55 25.46 28.32
C TRP A 58 -8.45 24.18 27.49
N ILE A 59 -9.55 23.42 27.39
CA ILE A 59 -9.60 22.18 26.61
C ILE A 59 -9.33 22.46 25.13
N PHE A 60 -9.93 23.51 24.57
CA PHE A 60 -9.75 23.88 23.18
C PHE A 60 -8.30 24.30 22.88
N THR A 61 -7.67 25.07 23.77
CA THR A 61 -6.27 25.48 23.66
C THR A 61 -5.32 24.28 23.67
N LEU A 62 -5.53 23.34 24.60
CA LEU A 62 -4.75 22.09 24.66
C LEU A 62 -4.91 21.25 23.39
N PHE A 63 -6.12 21.19 22.84
CA PHE A 63 -6.38 20.50 21.56
C PHE A 63 -5.62 21.15 20.38
N LEU A 64 -5.60 22.48 20.29
CA LEU A 64 -4.85 23.18 19.24
C LEU A 64 -3.33 22.95 19.34
N LEU A 65 -2.77 23.01 20.56
CA LEU A 65 -1.34 22.73 20.78
C LEU A 65 -0.99 21.25 20.53
N GLY A 66 -1.87 20.33 20.93
CA GLY A 66 -1.74 18.89 20.67
C GLY A 66 -1.78 18.56 19.18
N THR A 67 -2.69 19.18 18.42
CA THR A 67 -2.76 19.00 16.97
C THR A 67 -1.56 19.63 16.25
N ALA A 68 -1.07 20.79 16.71
CA ALA A 68 0.14 21.41 16.18
C ALA A 68 1.38 20.53 16.35
N THR A 69 1.61 20.02 17.58
CA THR A 69 2.73 19.11 17.88
C THR A 69 2.65 17.82 17.08
N PHE A 70 1.45 17.24 16.93
CA PHE A 70 1.19 16.08 16.07
C PHE A 70 1.56 16.35 14.60
N CYS A 71 1.18 17.53 14.06
CA CYS A 71 1.51 17.91 12.69
C CYS A 71 3.03 18.04 12.48
N PHE A 72 3.75 18.69 13.41
CA PHE A 72 5.21 18.81 13.32
C PHE A 72 5.92 17.45 13.41
N TYR A 73 5.47 16.58 14.32
CA TYR A 73 5.99 15.22 14.43
C TYR A 73 5.83 14.45 13.11
N HIS A 74 4.63 14.48 12.51
CA HIS A 74 4.36 13.82 11.24
C HIS A 74 5.18 14.40 10.08
N SER A 75 5.35 15.72 10.03
CA SER A 75 6.19 16.36 9.01
C SER A 75 7.65 15.96 9.13
N ARG A 76 8.20 15.93 10.36
CA ARG A 76 9.58 15.48 10.63
C ARG A 76 9.78 14.03 10.20
N LYS A 77 8.86 13.14 10.56
CA LYS A 77 8.92 11.72 10.17
C LYS A 77 8.93 11.57 8.65
N LYS A 78 8.05 12.28 7.92
CA LYS A 78 8.02 12.25 6.45
C LYS A 78 9.31 12.79 5.81
N ARG A 79 9.87 13.87 6.36
CA ARG A 79 11.15 14.44 5.89
C ARG A 79 12.32 13.48 6.07
N GLN A 80 12.42 12.82 7.23
CA GLN A 80 13.49 11.84 7.49
C GLN A 80 13.50 10.72 6.44
N LEU A 81 12.33 10.19 6.09
CA LEU A 81 12.22 9.13 5.09
C LEU A 81 12.61 9.59 3.71
N ARG A 82 12.19 10.79 3.32
CA ARG A 82 12.59 11.39 2.07
C ARG A 82 14.11 11.52 1.99
N ASN A 83 14.74 12.02 3.06
CA ASN A 83 16.19 12.17 3.13
C ASN A 83 16.90 10.82 3.00
N ILE A 84 16.40 9.76 3.65
CA ILE A 84 16.94 8.40 3.50
C ILE A 84 16.91 7.96 2.02
N PHE A 85 15.78 8.09 1.33
CA PHE A 85 15.70 7.70 -0.08
C PHE A 85 16.52 8.62 -1.00
N GLU A 86 16.64 9.90 -0.69
CA GLU A 86 17.53 10.83 -1.42
C GLU A 86 19.01 10.46 -1.24
N GLU A 87 19.43 10.09 -0.03
CA GLU A 87 20.78 9.61 0.25
C GLU A 87 21.07 8.30 -0.49
N LEU A 88 20.13 7.35 -0.53
CA LEU A 88 20.27 6.11 -1.29
C LEU A 88 20.39 6.38 -2.80
N LEU A 89 19.57 7.29 -3.33
CA LEU A 89 19.63 7.69 -4.75
C LEU A 89 20.94 8.40 -5.08
N LYS A 90 21.45 9.26 -4.19
CA LYS A 90 22.75 9.94 -4.35
C LYS A 90 23.91 8.97 -4.26
N ALA A 91 23.85 8.00 -3.35
CA ALA A 91 24.88 6.97 -3.20
C ALA A 91 25.00 6.07 -4.45
N ASN A 92 23.91 5.95 -5.22
CA ASN A 92 23.83 5.25 -6.51
C ASN A 92 24.51 3.87 -6.52
N ARG A 93 24.33 3.11 -5.43
CA ARG A 93 24.94 1.80 -5.26
C ARG A 93 23.96 0.81 -4.64
N LYS A 94 24.08 -0.45 -5.05
CA LYS A 94 23.48 -1.61 -4.40
C LYS A 94 24.53 -2.69 -4.15
N VAL A 95 24.25 -3.53 -3.18
CA VAL A 95 25.07 -4.70 -2.86
C VAL A 95 24.27 -5.94 -3.24
N THR A 96 24.89 -6.78 -4.07
CA THR A 96 24.36 -8.08 -4.47
C THR A 96 25.00 -9.16 -3.63
N TYR A 97 24.17 -9.97 -2.99
CA TYR A 97 24.53 -11.13 -2.19
C TYR A 97 24.05 -12.39 -2.91
N SER A 98 24.97 -13.21 -3.38
CA SER A 98 24.64 -14.46 -4.10
C SER A 98 25.14 -15.67 -3.32
N GLY A 99 24.29 -16.68 -3.17
CA GLY A 99 24.63 -17.94 -2.51
C GLY A 99 23.41 -18.74 -2.12
N ARG A 100 23.64 -19.86 -1.43
CA ARG A 100 22.55 -20.71 -0.95
C ARG A 100 21.94 -20.13 0.33
N LEU A 101 20.67 -19.75 0.29
CA LEU A 101 19.88 -19.33 1.45
C LEU A 101 19.61 -20.56 2.31
N ILE A 102 20.01 -20.57 3.57
CA ILE A 102 19.68 -21.63 4.52
C ILE A 102 18.26 -21.43 5.03
N HIS A 103 17.99 -20.21 5.52
CA HIS A 103 16.75 -19.86 6.18
C HIS A 103 16.51 -18.35 6.17
N MET A 104 15.24 -17.98 6.28
CA MET A 104 14.76 -16.60 6.37
C MET A 104 13.99 -16.41 7.67
N GLU A 105 14.35 -15.40 8.48
CA GLU A 105 13.68 -15.11 9.75
C GLU A 105 13.27 -13.64 9.88
N LEU A 106 12.16 -13.40 10.57
CA LEU A 106 11.72 -12.06 10.94
C LEU A 106 12.49 -11.57 12.18
N THR A 107 13.08 -10.39 12.11
CA THR A 107 13.80 -9.78 13.25
C THR A 107 12.88 -8.90 14.10
N PRO A 108 13.27 -8.60 15.36
CA PRO A 108 12.55 -7.64 16.21
C PRO A 108 12.46 -6.21 15.63
N ARG A 109 13.30 -5.87 14.65
CA ARG A 109 13.33 -4.55 14.00
C ARG A 109 12.37 -4.41 12.82
N ASN A 110 11.48 -5.39 12.61
CA ASN A 110 10.69 -5.53 11.39
C ASN A 110 11.58 -5.51 10.13
N THR A 111 12.67 -6.28 10.15
CA THR A 111 13.47 -6.61 8.97
C THR A 111 13.42 -8.12 8.73
N ILE A 112 13.73 -8.54 7.51
CA ILE A 112 13.92 -9.95 7.19
C ILE A 112 15.42 -10.23 7.18
N ARG A 113 15.86 -11.21 7.97
CA ARG A 113 17.25 -11.68 7.97
C ARG A 113 17.37 -12.91 7.08
N TYR A 114 18.18 -12.78 6.04
CA TYR A 114 18.54 -13.85 5.12
C TYR A 114 19.84 -14.48 5.60
N LYS A 115 19.81 -15.75 6.01
CA LYS A 115 21.00 -16.51 6.44
C LYS A 115 21.51 -17.35 5.29
N PHE A 116 22.73 -17.11 4.86
CA PHE A 116 23.38 -17.83 3.77
C PHE A 116 24.31 -18.93 4.29
N GLU A 117 24.61 -19.88 3.41
CA GLU A 117 25.65 -20.88 3.64
C GLU A 117 27.02 -20.22 3.90
N GLY A 118 27.72 -20.72 4.91
CA GLY A 118 28.95 -20.11 5.45
C GLY A 118 28.72 -19.11 6.59
N GLY A 119 27.52 -19.09 7.21
CA GLY A 119 27.24 -18.33 8.44
C GLY A 119 27.03 -16.83 8.26
N ARG A 120 27.08 -16.32 7.02
CA ARG A 120 26.85 -14.91 6.74
C ARG A 120 25.36 -14.60 6.72
N SER A 121 24.98 -13.40 7.17
CA SER A 121 23.58 -12.97 7.16
C SER A 121 23.44 -11.51 6.72
N VAL A 122 22.30 -11.20 6.12
CA VAL A 122 21.95 -9.86 5.63
C VAL A 122 20.56 -9.52 6.12
N GLU A 123 20.38 -8.35 6.71
CA GLU A 123 19.06 -7.85 7.08
C GLU A 123 18.54 -6.89 6.01
N ALA A 124 17.29 -7.08 5.60
CA ALA A 124 16.67 -6.19 4.63
C ALA A 124 15.23 -5.84 4.98
N TYR A 125 14.87 -4.59 4.72
CA TYR A 125 13.48 -4.15 4.68
C TYR A 125 12.86 -4.58 3.35
N PRO A 126 11.83 -5.44 3.35
CA PRO A 126 11.16 -5.81 2.13
C PRO A 126 10.36 -4.62 1.59
N LEU A 127 10.59 -4.26 0.32
CA LEU A 127 9.81 -3.24 -0.37
C LEU A 127 8.50 -3.87 -0.87
N LEU A 128 7.54 -4.02 0.04
CA LEU A 128 6.24 -4.61 -0.24
C LEU A 128 5.35 -3.60 -0.99
N VAL A 129 5.13 -3.88 -2.27
CA VAL A 129 4.23 -3.08 -3.12
C VAL A 129 2.78 -3.46 -2.80
N GLN A 130 1.92 -2.44 -2.65
CA GLN A 130 0.48 -2.60 -2.49
C GLN A 130 -0.21 -1.93 -3.67
N ASP A 131 -1.16 -2.62 -4.30
CA ASP A 131 -1.83 -2.09 -5.48
C ASP A 131 -2.69 -0.87 -5.07
N GLY A 132 -2.35 0.29 -5.65
CA GLY A 132 -3.09 1.54 -5.42
C GLY A 132 -2.77 2.27 -4.10
N ALA A 133 -1.81 1.82 -3.30
CA ALA A 133 -1.33 2.57 -2.14
C ALA A 133 -0.02 3.32 -2.42
N SER A 134 0.25 4.39 -1.65
CA SER A 134 1.53 5.09 -1.73
C SER A 134 2.67 4.14 -1.34
N PRO A 135 3.69 3.97 -2.20
CA PRO A 135 4.81 3.03 -1.98
C PRO A 135 5.52 3.27 -0.65
N ALA A 136 5.56 4.53 -0.19
CA ALA A 136 6.23 4.93 1.04
C ALA A 136 5.65 4.30 2.32
N SER A 137 4.46 3.70 2.26
CA SER A 137 3.90 2.95 3.39
C SER A 137 4.50 1.54 3.55
N GLY A 138 5.27 1.06 2.57
CA GLY A 138 5.81 -0.30 2.51
C GLY A 138 6.89 -0.60 3.56
N TYR A 139 7.78 0.35 3.83
CA TYR A 139 9.04 0.07 4.53
C TYR A 139 8.94 0.01 6.07
N SER A 140 7.90 0.59 6.68
CA SER A 140 7.72 0.62 8.15
C SER A 140 6.55 -0.24 8.64
N ARG A 141 6.15 -1.25 7.87
CA ARG A 141 5.02 -2.10 8.23
C ARG A 141 5.44 -3.01 9.38
N ARG A 142 4.54 -3.16 10.37
CA ARG A 142 4.73 -4.17 11.41
C ARG A 142 4.52 -5.53 10.78
N MET A 143 5.60 -6.27 10.59
CA MET A 143 5.56 -7.64 10.09
C MET A 143 5.15 -8.59 11.21
N ILE A 144 4.40 -9.62 10.85
CA ILE A 144 3.87 -10.63 11.76
C ILE A 144 4.53 -11.98 11.47
N SER A 145 4.73 -12.31 10.19
CA SER A 145 5.43 -13.52 9.78
C SER A 145 6.15 -13.32 8.46
N ALA A 146 7.21 -14.08 8.26
CA ALA A 146 7.97 -14.13 7.02
C ALA A 146 8.45 -15.57 6.84
N MET A 147 8.09 -16.20 5.71
CA MET A 147 8.44 -17.57 5.37
C MET A 147 9.06 -17.58 3.96
N GLY A 148 10.18 -18.25 3.80
CA GLY A 148 10.92 -18.31 2.53
C GLY A 148 11.14 -19.76 2.11
N LEU A 149 11.56 -19.95 0.87
CA LEU A 149 12.02 -21.25 0.38
C LEU A 149 13.45 -21.49 0.88
N ASP A 150 13.58 -22.38 1.85
CA ASP A 150 14.86 -22.71 2.47
C ASP A 150 15.77 -23.50 1.51
N ARG A 151 17.08 -23.49 1.79
CA ARG A 151 18.14 -24.25 1.09
C ARG A 151 18.21 -24.03 -0.42
N SER A 152 17.79 -22.86 -0.91
CA SER A 152 17.74 -22.53 -2.34
C SER A 152 18.84 -21.54 -2.74
N PRO A 153 19.41 -21.62 -3.96
CA PRO A 153 20.31 -20.60 -4.49
C PRO A 153 19.53 -19.30 -4.73
N VAL A 154 20.03 -18.21 -4.15
CA VAL A 154 19.39 -16.91 -4.16
C VAL A 154 20.41 -15.82 -4.49
N THR A 155 19.99 -14.89 -5.33
CA THR A 155 20.65 -13.61 -5.53
C THR A 155 19.77 -12.50 -4.94
N LEU A 156 20.25 -11.86 -3.88
CA LEU A 156 19.58 -10.79 -3.14
C LEU A 156 20.27 -9.46 -3.42
N GLU A 157 19.53 -8.46 -3.90
CA GLU A 157 20.01 -7.11 -4.17
C GLU A 157 19.47 -6.13 -3.14
N VAL A 158 20.37 -5.41 -2.48
CA VAL A 158 20.05 -4.52 -1.36
C VAL A 158 20.64 -3.13 -1.58
N ALA A 159 19.83 -2.09 -1.40
CA ALA A 159 20.32 -0.72 -1.26
C ALA A 159 20.80 -0.50 0.19
N PRO A 160 22.10 -0.27 0.43
CA PRO A 160 22.66 -0.27 1.79
C PRO A 160 22.20 0.97 2.58
N LEU A 161 21.63 0.74 3.77
CA LEU A 161 21.24 1.79 4.72
C LEU A 161 22.28 1.95 5.83
N GLN A 162 22.70 0.83 6.42
CA GLN A 162 23.72 0.72 7.46
C GLN A 162 24.55 -0.56 7.21
N GLU A 163 25.56 -0.82 8.05
CA GLU A 163 26.29 -2.09 8.00
C GLU A 163 25.33 -3.28 8.12
N ASN A 164 25.36 -4.17 7.13
CA ASN A 164 24.52 -5.38 7.02
C ASN A 164 23.00 -5.15 7.05
N THR A 165 22.53 -3.91 6.89
CA THR A 165 21.09 -3.57 6.83
C THR A 165 20.80 -2.71 5.60
N GLY A 166 19.75 -3.04 4.85
CA GLY A 166 19.33 -2.18 3.74
C GLY A 166 17.92 -2.42 3.24
N PHE A 167 17.57 -1.81 2.11
CA PHE A 167 16.28 -2.03 1.45
C PHE A 167 16.41 -3.10 0.38
N MET A 168 15.58 -4.13 0.44
CA MET A 168 15.55 -5.18 -0.57
C MET A 168 14.95 -4.62 -1.86
N LEU A 169 15.79 -4.45 -2.87
CA LEU A 169 15.38 -4.02 -4.20
C LEU A 169 14.86 -5.20 -5.01
N HIS A 170 15.58 -6.30 -4.95
CA HIS A 170 15.30 -7.48 -5.74
C HIS A 170 15.78 -8.74 -5.02
N ILE A 171 15.07 -9.84 -5.23
CA ILE A 171 15.51 -11.16 -4.83
C ILE A 171 15.08 -12.16 -5.91
N ALA A 172 16.01 -12.99 -6.35
CA ALA A 172 15.80 -14.02 -7.36
C ALA A 172 16.21 -15.38 -6.80
N TYR A 173 15.31 -16.35 -6.90
CA TYR A 173 15.56 -17.75 -6.60
C TYR A 173 15.91 -18.44 -7.93
N GLU A 174 17.19 -18.77 -8.11
CA GLU A 174 17.74 -19.15 -9.42
C GLU A 174 17.10 -20.42 -9.99
N ASP A 175 16.78 -21.38 -9.11
CA ASP A 175 16.14 -22.65 -9.48
C ASP A 175 14.63 -22.54 -9.71
N GLN A 176 14.00 -21.40 -9.38
CA GLN A 176 12.55 -21.22 -9.39
C GLN A 176 12.14 -19.99 -10.21
N PRO A 177 12.51 -19.90 -11.51
CA PRO A 177 12.08 -18.80 -12.36
C PRO A 177 10.56 -18.84 -12.56
N ALA A 178 9.94 -17.67 -12.57
CA ALA A 178 8.55 -17.54 -12.96
C ALA A 178 8.43 -17.47 -14.49
N GLN A 179 7.44 -18.18 -15.04
CA GLN A 179 7.03 -18.03 -16.43
C GLN A 179 6.04 -16.87 -16.52
N VAL A 180 6.36 -15.90 -17.37
CA VAL A 180 5.49 -14.76 -17.66
C VAL A 180 4.98 -14.90 -19.08
N SER A 181 3.66 -14.94 -19.24
CA SER A 181 2.99 -15.07 -20.54
C SER A 181 1.94 -13.97 -20.67
N GLU A 182 1.95 -13.27 -21.80
CA GLU A 182 0.88 -12.35 -22.15
C GLU A 182 -0.16 -13.08 -23.01
N GLN A 183 -1.42 -12.99 -22.60
CA GLN A 183 -2.54 -13.69 -23.24
C GLN A 183 -3.70 -12.71 -23.44
N PRO A 184 -4.54 -12.88 -24.48
CA PRO A 184 -5.76 -12.09 -24.61
C PRO A 184 -6.69 -12.32 -23.42
N ILE A 185 -7.37 -11.26 -22.97
CA ILE A 185 -8.38 -11.39 -21.91
C ILE A 185 -9.62 -12.09 -22.47
N LEU A 186 -9.98 -13.23 -21.87
CA LEU A 186 -11.18 -13.98 -22.23
C LEU A 186 -12.45 -13.29 -21.71
N ALA A 187 -13.60 -13.57 -22.34
CA ALA A 187 -14.89 -13.03 -21.92
C ALA A 187 -15.25 -13.42 -20.48
N GLU A 188 -14.84 -14.62 -20.03
CA GLU A 188 -15.06 -15.11 -18.67
C GLU A 188 -14.31 -14.27 -17.62
N ASP A 189 -13.04 -13.94 -17.89
CA ASP A 189 -12.23 -13.07 -17.03
C ASP A 189 -12.87 -11.68 -16.91
N ARG A 190 -13.39 -11.12 -18.02
CA ARG A 190 -14.13 -9.84 -18.00
C ARG A 190 -15.40 -9.94 -17.18
N LYS A 191 -16.12 -11.07 -17.29
CA LYS A 191 -17.36 -11.30 -16.54
C LYS A 191 -17.07 -11.37 -15.04
N PHE A 192 -15.99 -12.01 -14.63
CA PHE A 192 -15.56 -12.05 -13.22
C PHE A 192 -15.31 -10.64 -12.67
N ILE A 193 -14.53 -9.82 -13.38
CA ILE A 193 -14.26 -8.43 -12.98
C ILE A 193 -15.57 -7.60 -12.93
N MET A 194 -16.50 -7.83 -13.87
CA MET A 194 -17.79 -7.15 -13.88
C MET A 194 -18.73 -7.58 -12.74
N LYS A 195 -18.65 -8.83 -12.27
CA LYS A 195 -19.50 -9.31 -11.16
C LYS A 195 -19.27 -8.53 -9.88
N GLU A 196 -18.02 -8.26 -9.51
CA GLU A 196 -17.70 -7.45 -8.32
C GLU A 196 -18.30 -6.04 -8.40
N ILE A 197 -18.29 -5.45 -9.60
CA ILE A 197 -18.84 -4.12 -9.85
C ILE A 197 -20.37 -4.13 -9.74
N ILE A 198 -21.01 -5.16 -10.30
CA ILE A 198 -22.47 -5.34 -10.19
C ILE A 198 -22.87 -5.53 -8.73
N LEU A 199 -22.12 -6.35 -7.98
CA LEU A 199 -22.37 -6.56 -6.55
C LEU A 199 -22.26 -5.26 -5.76
N LEU A 200 -21.22 -4.45 -6.01
CA LEU A 200 -21.08 -3.13 -5.40
C LEU A 200 -22.27 -2.23 -5.73
N GLY A 201 -22.71 -2.22 -6.99
CA GLY A 201 -23.91 -1.49 -7.42
C GLY A 201 -25.18 -1.93 -6.68
N ILE A 202 -25.37 -3.22 -6.48
CA ILE A 202 -26.49 -3.78 -5.71
C ILE A 202 -26.41 -3.35 -4.24
N ILE A 203 -25.23 -3.38 -3.62
CA ILE A 203 -25.05 -2.92 -2.23
C ILE A 203 -25.44 -1.45 -2.08
N PHE A 204 -25.00 -0.59 -3.01
CA PHE A 204 -25.40 0.82 -3.02
C PHE A 204 -26.91 1.01 -3.19
N LEU A 205 -27.55 0.21 -4.06
CA LEU A 205 -29.00 0.24 -4.26
C LEU A 205 -29.75 -0.15 -2.98
N ILE A 206 -29.29 -1.19 -2.27
CA ILE A 206 -29.87 -1.61 -0.98
C ILE A 206 -29.70 -0.50 0.06
N LEU A 207 -28.51 0.09 0.17
CA LEU A 207 -28.24 1.15 1.13
C LEU A 207 -29.09 2.41 0.87
N LEU A 208 -29.28 2.75 -0.41
CA LEU A 208 -30.24 3.77 -0.83
C LEU A 208 -31.67 3.37 -0.40
N PHE A 209 -32.12 2.17 -0.70
CA PHE A 209 -33.46 1.73 -0.34
C PHE A 209 -33.71 1.80 1.18
N VAL A 210 -32.74 1.39 2.01
CA VAL A 210 -32.81 1.51 3.47
C VAL A 210 -32.89 2.98 3.91
N LEU A 211 -32.07 3.86 3.33
CA LEU A 211 -32.09 5.28 3.65
C LEU A 211 -33.44 5.93 3.25
N TYR A 212 -34.00 5.53 2.10
CA TYR A 212 -35.34 5.94 1.66
C TYR A 212 -36.41 5.54 2.68
N LEU A 213 -36.41 4.28 3.11
CA LEU A 213 -37.35 3.80 4.12
C LEU A 213 -37.21 4.58 5.44
N PHE A 214 -35.98 4.78 5.90
CA PHE A 214 -35.71 5.53 7.13
C PHE A 214 -36.25 6.97 7.09
N ILE A 215 -36.00 7.69 5.99
CA ILE A 215 -36.52 9.05 5.78
C ILE A 215 -38.04 9.03 5.66
N SER A 216 -38.61 8.03 4.98
CA SER A 216 -40.05 7.89 4.79
C SER A 216 -40.79 7.67 6.12
N PHE A 217 -40.26 6.79 6.98
CA PHE A 217 -40.83 6.52 8.30
C PHE A 217 -40.73 7.73 9.24
N THR A 218 -39.58 8.39 9.29
CA THR A 218 -39.37 9.57 10.17
C THR A 218 -40.19 10.78 9.75
N SER A 219 -40.45 10.94 8.45
CA SER A 219 -41.25 12.03 7.90
C SER A 219 -42.74 11.73 7.76
N LYS A 220 -43.20 10.56 8.23
CA LYS A 220 -44.59 10.07 8.06
C LYS A 220 -45.07 10.15 6.61
N PHE A 221 -44.18 9.86 5.66
CA PHE A 221 -44.46 9.90 4.22
C PHE A 221 -44.91 11.28 3.68
N SER A 222 -44.50 12.38 4.31
CA SER A 222 -44.75 13.72 3.77
C SER A 222 -44.10 13.87 2.39
N LYS A 223 -44.91 14.24 1.38
CA LYS A 223 -44.43 14.43 -0.01
C LYS A 223 -43.28 15.44 -0.10
N ALA A 224 -43.33 16.53 0.67
CA ALA A 224 -42.28 17.55 0.67
C ALA A 224 -40.98 17.03 1.29
N ALA A 225 -41.07 16.26 2.38
CA ALA A 225 -39.92 15.66 3.03
C ALA A 225 -39.28 14.55 2.18
N LEU A 226 -40.09 13.77 1.45
CA LEU A 226 -39.61 12.78 0.50
C LEU A 226 -38.89 13.46 -0.67
N LEU A 227 -39.49 14.47 -1.31
CA LEU A 227 -38.87 15.12 -2.46
C LEU A 227 -37.58 15.88 -2.08
N MET A 228 -37.59 16.67 -1.00
CA MET A 228 -36.40 17.48 -0.62
C MET A 228 -35.36 16.68 0.16
N GLY A 229 -35.75 15.66 0.93
CA GLY A 229 -34.84 14.85 1.74
C GLY A 229 -34.18 13.70 0.98
N TRP A 230 -34.87 13.12 -0.01
CA TRP A 230 -34.39 11.93 -0.73
C TRP A 230 -33.69 12.24 -2.04
N ILE A 231 -34.22 13.19 -2.83
CA ILE A 231 -33.74 13.44 -4.20
C ILE A 231 -32.26 13.89 -4.21
N PRO A 232 -31.81 14.85 -3.37
CA PRO A 232 -30.42 15.29 -3.42
C PRO A 232 -29.40 14.18 -3.05
N PRO A 233 -29.57 13.42 -1.94
CA PRO A 233 -28.69 12.28 -1.64
C PRO A 233 -28.72 11.20 -2.72
N ALA A 234 -29.91 10.85 -3.24
CA ALA A 234 -30.05 9.85 -4.29
C ALA A 234 -29.37 10.29 -5.58
N ALA A 235 -29.50 11.57 -5.97
CA ALA A 235 -28.85 12.12 -7.15
C ALA A 235 -27.32 12.12 -7.02
N ILE A 236 -26.78 12.50 -5.86
CA ILE A 236 -25.33 12.47 -5.59
C ILE A 236 -24.79 11.03 -5.67
N ILE A 237 -25.47 10.08 -5.03
CA ILE A 237 -25.06 8.68 -5.03
C ILE A 237 -25.18 8.08 -6.44
N ALA A 238 -26.27 8.36 -7.16
CA ALA A 238 -26.46 7.91 -8.54
C ALA A 238 -25.39 8.48 -9.48
N ALA A 239 -25.09 9.78 -9.39
CA ALA A 239 -24.03 10.41 -10.17
C ALA A 239 -22.66 9.78 -9.86
N GLY A 240 -22.34 9.58 -8.57
CA GLY A 240 -21.12 8.91 -8.14
C GLY A 240 -21.02 7.48 -8.67
N LEU A 241 -22.11 6.71 -8.61
CA LEU A 241 -22.19 5.35 -9.14
C LEU A 241 -22.01 5.33 -10.66
N ILE A 242 -22.65 6.23 -11.41
CA ILE A 242 -22.50 6.33 -12.87
C ILE A 242 -21.04 6.66 -13.25
N ILE A 243 -20.41 7.61 -12.55
CA ILE A 243 -19.00 7.96 -12.77
C ILE A 243 -18.10 6.76 -12.49
N LEU A 244 -18.33 6.07 -11.37
CA LEU A 244 -17.56 4.88 -10.99
C LEU A 244 -17.73 3.77 -12.02
N LEU A 245 -18.98 3.38 -12.33
CA LEU A 245 -19.32 2.37 -13.33
C LEU A 245 -18.75 2.70 -14.70
N SER A 246 -18.86 3.94 -15.16
CA SER A 246 -18.35 4.35 -16.47
C SER A 246 -16.82 4.29 -16.53
N ARG A 247 -16.12 4.77 -15.49
CA ARG A 247 -14.65 4.70 -15.40
C ARG A 247 -14.16 3.25 -15.34
N TYR A 248 -14.81 2.40 -14.55
CA TYR A 248 -14.48 0.98 -14.45
C TYR A 248 -14.79 0.23 -15.75
N ARG A 249 -15.95 0.46 -16.36
CA ARG A 249 -16.32 -0.14 -17.65
C ARG A 249 -15.34 0.25 -18.74
N ARG A 250 -14.90 1.52 -18.77
CA ARG A 250 -13.84 1.97 -19.71
C ARG A 250 -12.52 1.24 -19.43
N SER A 251 -12.09 1.17 -18.17
CA SER A 251 -10.86 0.47 -17.78
C SER A 251 -10.87 -1.00 -18.23
N VAL A 252 -11.94 -1.74 -17.93
CA VAL A 252 -12.06 -3.15 -18.30
C VAL A 252 -12.22 -3.36 -19.80
N LYS A 253 -12.97 -2.48 -20.50
CA LYS A 253 -13.06 -2.55 -21.98
C LYS A 253 -11.72 -2.25 -22.65
N SER A 254 -10.90 -1.37 -22.05
CA SER A 254 -9.60 -1.00 -22.61
C SER A 254 -8.50 -2.05 -22.36
N ALA A 255 -8.70 -2.99 -21.43
CA ALA A 255 -7.77 -4.08 -21.19
C ALA A 255 -7.96 -5.17 -22.26
N THR A 256 -7.02 -5.25 -23.20
CA THR A 256 -7.02 -6.25 -24.28
C THR A 256 -6.29 -7.53 -23.89
N HIS A 257 -5.21 -7.39 -23.11
CA HIS A 257 -4.35 -8.50 -22.69
C HIS A 257 -4.29 -8.64 -21.17
N LYS A 258 -3.95 -9.83 -20.72
CA LYS A 258 -3.60 -10.18 -19.35
C LYS A 258 -2.18 -10.72 -19.30
N ILE A 259 -1.50 -10.42 -18.21
CA ILE A 259 -0.19 -10.96 -17.87
C ILE A 259 -0.43 -12.10 -16.90
N VAL A 260 -0.07 -13.32 -17.30
CA VAL A 260 -0.15 -14.52 -16.48
C VAL A 260 1.25 -14.87 -16.00
N ILE A 261 1.42 -14.94 -14.69
CA ILE A 261 2.66 -15.32 -14.01
C ILE A 261 2.41 -16.69 -13.40
N THR A 262 3.23 -17.68 -13.76
CA THR A 262 3.13 -19.04 -13.23
C THR A 262 4.49 -19.47 -12.68
N GLY A 263 4.51 -20.00 -11.47
CA GLY A 263 5.75 -20.43 -10.85
C GLY A 263 5.53 -20.97 -9.44
N VAL A 264 6.63 -21.16 -8.73
CA VAL A 264 6.62 -21.58 -7.33
C VAL A 264 6.64 -20.35 -6.43
N VAL A 265 5.85 -20.38 -5.37
CA VAL A 265 5.89 -19.38 -4.30
C VAL A 265 7.22 -19.53 -3.57
N THR A 266 8.03 -18.48 -3.57
CA THR A 266 9.36 -18.49 -2.93
C THR A 266 9.35 -17.77 -1.59
N GLU A 267 8.50 -16.77 -1.41
CA GLU A 267 8.34 -16.04 -0.15
C GLU A 267 6.88 -15.78 0.15
N LYS A 268 6.56 -15.76 1.45
CA LYS A 268 5.28 -15.37 2.02
C LYS A 268 5.54 -14.45 3.21
N ILE A 269 5.10 -13.21 3.12
CA ILE A 269 5.32 -12.18 4.13
C ILE A 269 3.97 -11.65 4.58
N THR A 270 3.69 -11.63 5.87
CA THR A 270 2.43 -11.10 6.42
C THR A 270 2.73 -9.88 7.29
N ALA A 271 2.04 -8.77 7.03
CA ALA A 271 2.26 -7.52 7.74
C ALA A 271 0.98 -6.68 7.84
N TRP A 272 0.97 -5.74 8.79
CA TRP A 272 -0.08 -4.73 8.87
C TRP A 272 0.08 -3.70 7.76
N ALA A 273 -0.94 -3.63 6.89
CA ALA A 273 -1.07 -2.61 5.86
C ALA A 273 -2.13 -1.59 6.24
N ARG A 274 -1.93 -0.34 5.81
CA ARG A 274 -2.95 0.69 5.90
C ARG A 274 -3.78 0.68 4.62
N VAL A 275 -5.03 0.25 4.70
CA VAL A 275 -6.00 0.32 3.61
C VAL A 275 -6.96 1.47 3.92
N GLY A 276 -6.70 2.63 3.31
CA GLY A 276 -7.42 3.87 3.61
C GLY A 276 -7.20 4.35 5.05
N LYS A 277 -8.28 4.39 5.85
CA LYS A 277 -8.22 4.81 7.26
C LYS A 277 -8.01 3.65 8.24
N SER A 278 -8.10 2.40 7.78
CA SER A 278 -8.02 1.21 8.63
C SER A 278 -6.69 0.47 8.43
N SER A 279 -6.25 -0.23 9.47
CA SER A 279 -5.14 -1.18 9.40
C SER A 279 -5.71 -2.59 9.22
N MET A 280 -5.23 -3.32 8.23
CA MET A 280 -5.62 -4.70 7.97
C MET A 280 -4.37 -5.57 7.81
N LEU A 281 -4.47 -6.83 8.23
CA LEU A 281 -3.44 -7.82 7.96
C LEU A 281 -3.47 -8.16 6.46
N GLN A 282 -2.36 -7.97 5.78
CA GLN A 282 -2.19 -8.35 4.38
C GLN A 282 -1.03 -9.35 4.26
N THR A 283 -1.13 -10.24 3.26
CA THR A 283 -0.08 -11.20 2.95
C THR A 283 0.44 -10.95 1.54
N TRP A 284 1.75 -10.84 1.42
CA TRP A 284 2.47 -10.76 0.16
C TRP A 284 3.09 -12.10 -0.16
N TYR A 285 3.02 -12.43 -1.43
CA TYR A 285 3.59 -13.64 -1.99
C TYR A 285 4.58 -13.25 -3.08
N ARG A 286 5.68 -13.99 -3.16
CA ARG A 286 6.66 -13.86 -4.24
C ARG A 286 6.63 -15.10 -5.12
N VAL A 287 6.56 -14.89 -6.43
CA VAL A 287 6.68 -15.94 -7.46
C VAL A 287 7.72 -15.46 -8.47
N GLY A 288 8.89 -16.11 -8.48
CA GLY A 288 10.07 -15.62 -9.19
C GLY A 288 10.44 -14.18 -8.77
N PRO A 289 10.62 -13.25 -9.72
CA PRO A 289 10.96 -11.85 -9.40
C PRO A 289 9.74 -11.03 -8.94
N GLU A 290 8.52 -11.54 -9.11
CA GLU A 290 7.29 -10.77 -8.96
C GLU A 290 6.70 -10.92 -7.55
N THR A 291 6.24 -9.82 -6.99
CA THR A 291 5.51 -9.76 -5.73
C THR A 291 4.07 -9.33 -5.98
N PHE A 292 3.14 -9.95 -5.27
CA PHE A 292 1.73 -9.58 -5.28
C PHE A 292 1.12 -9.71 -3.88
N GLU A 293 0.00 -9.03 -3.66
CA GLU A 293 -0.74 -9.07 -2.40
C GLU A 293 -1.99 -9.94 -2.49
N SER A 294 -2.37 -10.57 -1.38
CA SER A 294 -3.63 -11.28 -1.20
C SER A 294 -4.16 -11.03 0.22
N ASN A 295 -5.48 -11.01 0.34
CA ASN A 295 -6.18 -10.97 1.63
C ASN A 295 -6.32 -12.38 2.24
N ASP A 296 -6.14 -13.42 1.43
CA ASP A 296 -6.14 -14.80 1.91
C ASP A 296 -4.72 -15.22 2.32
N ALA A 297 -4.47 -15.27 3.63
CA ALA A 297 -3.20 -15.69 4.18
C ALA A 297 -2.95 -17.21 4.05
N SER A 298 -3.97 -18.02 3.72
CA SER A 298 -3.86 -19.47 3.55
C SER A 298 -3.63 -19.89 2.10
N LEU A 299 -3.68 -18.93 1.16
CA LEU A 299 -3.62 -19.15 -0.29
C LEU A 299 -2.53 -20.13 -0.74
N ALA A 300 -1.30 -19.95 -0.22
CA ALA A 300 -0.17 -20.82 -0.53
C ALA A 300 0.90 -20.76 0.57
N HIS A 301 1.83 -21.70 0.50
CA HIS A 301 3.08 -21.75 1.26
C HIS A 301 4.28 -21.78 0.30
N PRO A 302 5.47 -21.34 0.75
CA PRO A 302 6.69 -21.48 -0.05
C PRO A 302 6.89 -22.93 -0.53
N GLY A 303 7.24 -23.11 -1.80
CA GLY A 303 7.36 -24.42 -2.46
C GLY A 303 6.12 -24.87 -3.24
N GLN A 304 4.96 -24.23 -3.05
CA GLN A 304 3.75 -24.55 -3.82
C GLN A 304 3.70 -23.78 -5.14
N LYS A 305 3.13 -24.40 -6.18
CA LYS A 305 2.89 -23.74 -7.46
C LYS A 305 1.66 -22.84 -7.38
N LEU A 306 1.73 -21.73 -8.09
CA LEU A 306 0.66 -20.75 -8.14
C LEU A 306 0.66 -20.05 -9.49
N GLN A 307 -0.52 -19.78 -10.02
CA GLN A 307 -0.73 -19.00 -11.22
C GLN A 307 -1.52 -17.73 -10.89
N ILE A 308 -1.01 -16.59 -11.35
CA ILE A 308 -1.56 -15.27 -11.06
C ILE A 308 -1.83 -14.59 -12.39
N ALA A 309 -3.00 -13.99 -12.54
CA ALA A 309 -3.34 -13.22 -13.73
C ALA A 309 -3.61 -11.77 -13.36
N PHE A 310 -2.95 -10.84 -14.05
CA PHE A 310 -3.18 -9.40 -13.98
C PHE A 310 -3.70 -8.88 -15.31
N THR A 311 -4.50 -7.82 -15.30
CA THR A 311 -4.77 -7.04 -16.53
C THR A 311 -3.48 -6.37 -17.01
N ALA A 312 -3.23 -6.30 -18.31
CA ALA A 312 -2.13 -5.53 -18.87
C ALA A 312 -2.58 -4.07 -19.10
N ARG A 313 -1.78 -3.10 -18.67
CA ARG A 313 -1.96 -1.70 -19.02
C ARG A 313 -1.36 -1.39 -20.39
N LYS A 314 -1.70 -0.23 -20.96
CA LYS A 314 -1.20 0.21 -22.28
C LYS A 314 0.33 0.33 -22.35
N ASP A 315 0.98 0.57 -21.21
CA ASP A 315 2.44 0.66 -21.07
C ASP A 315 3.10 -0.72 -20.83
N GLY A 316 2.32 -1.81 -20.92
CA GLY A 316 2.79 -3.18 -20.62
C GLY A 316 2.93 -3.48 -19.13
N SER A 317 2.63 -2.52 -18.24
CA SER A 317 2.73 -2.73 -16.80
C SER A 317 1.52 -3.49 -16.24
N ARG A 318 1.69 -4.04 -15.04
CA ARG A 318 0.64 -4.76 -14.33
C ARG A 318 -0.51 -3.82 -13.93
N GLY A 319 -1.71 -4.23 -14.30
CA GLY A 319 -2.98 -3.65 -13.88
C GLY A 319 -3.55 -4.39 -12.68
N ARG A 320 -4.87 -4.44 -12.60
CA ARG A 320 -5.63 -5.12 -11.56
C ARG A 320 -5.43 -6.64 -11.61
N LEU A 321 -5.31 -7.28 -10.45
CA LEU A 321 -5.40 -8.72 -10.26
C LEU A 321 -6.77 -9.26 -10.76
N ILE A 322 -6.75 -10.31 -11.57
CA ILE A 322 -7.92 -10.97 -12.16
C ILE A 322 -8.24 -12.26 -11.40
N ALA A 323 -7.24 -13.10 -11.23
CA ALA A 323 -7.40 -14.43 -10.66
C ALA A 323 -6.09 -14.93 -10.05
N ILE A 324 -6.24 -15.78 -9.04
CA ILE A 324 -5.18 -16.62 -8.49
C ILE A 324 -5.66 -18.07 -8.57
N ARG A 325 -4.82 -18.97 -9.06
CA ARG A 325 -5.13 -20.39 -9.27
C ARG A 325 -4.01 -21.28 -8.75
#